data_AF-A0A7C1VD86-F1
#
_entry.id   AF-A0A7C1VD86-F1
#
_cell.length_a   1.000
_cell.length_b   1.000
_cell.length_c   1.000
_cell.angle_alpha   90.00
_cell.angle_beta   90.00
_cell.angle_gamma   90.00
#
_symmetry.space_group_name_H-M   'P 1'
#
loop_
_entity.id
_entity.type
_entity.pdbx_description
1 polymer ?
#
loop_
_entity_poly.entity_id
_entity_poly.type
_entity_poly.pdbx_seq_one_letter_code
_entity_poly.pdbx_strand_id
1 'polypeptide(L)' 'MTEYDLIEGAATIPTRQKLIGKNKVEEWPWYYGKGTAYTTFINDKRVDETYDQAVARLERELGGK' A
#
# COMPACT_ATOMS: atom_id res chain seq x y z
N MET A 1 3.43 3.05 -25.98
CA MET A 1 3.05 3.41 -24.61
C MET A 1 3.24 2.14 -23.81
N THR A 2 4.21 2.13 -22.89
CA THR A 2 4.83 0.92 -22.35
C THR A 2 3.80 -0.01 -21.71
N GLU A 3 3.74 -1.21 -22.27
CA GLU A 3 3.06 -2.41 -21.77
C GLU A 3 3.37 -2.58 -20.28
N TYR A 4 2.40 -2.25 -19.43
CA TYR A 4 2.35 -2.81 -18.10
C TYR A 4 1.90 -4.25 -18.30
N ASP A 5 2.85 -5.18 -18.22
CA ASP A 5 2.59 -6.59 -17.97
C ASP A 5 1.50 -6.69 -16.91
N LEU A 6 0.29 -7.00 -17.37
CA LEU A 6 -0.85 -7.30 -16.56
C LEU A 6 -0.53 -8.61 -15.86
N ILE A 7 0.11 -8.51 -14.70
CA ILE A 7 0.14 -9.57 -13.71
C ILE A 7 -1.33 -9.89 -13.44
N GLU A 8 -1.79 -11.07 -13.87
CA GLU A 8 -3.15 -11.55 -13.64
C GLU A 8 -3.47 -11.40 -12.14
N GLY A 9 -4.32 -10.41 -11.79
CA GLY A 9 -4.79 -10.20 -10.42
C GLY A 9 -4.30 -8.96 -9.67
N ALA A 10 -3.60 -8.00 -10.28
CA ALA A 10 -3.38 -6.70 -9.63
C ALA A 10 -4.61 -5.79 -9.80
N ALA A 11 -5.26 -5.38 -8.71
CA ALA A 11 -6.30 -4.35 -8.79
C ALA A 11 -5.71 -3.05 -9.35
N THR A 12 -6.50 -2.30 -10.12
CA THR A 12 -6.07 -1.04 -10.75
C THR A 12 -6.14 0.18 -9.82
N ILE A 13 -6.69 0.01 -8.61
CA ILE A 13 -6.91 1.07 -7.62
C ILE A 13 -6.59 0.50 -6.23
N PRO A 14 -5.87 1.23 -5.36
CA PRO A 14 -5.63 0.79 -3.99
C PRO A 14 -6.94 0.72 -3.19
N THR A 15 -7.08 -0.28 -2.31
CA THR A 15 -8.26 -0.44 -1.43
C THR A 15 -8.31 0.64 -0.36
N ARG A 16 -7.15 1.06 0.13
CA ARG A 16 -7.01 2.12 1.12
C ARG A 16 -5.83 2.99 0.74
N GLN A 17 -5.96 4.29 0.92
CA GLN A 17 -4.85 5.23 0.76
C GLN A 17 -4.93 6.35 1.79
N LYS A 18 -3.77 6.82 2.27
CA LYS A 18 -3.67 7.95 3.19
C LYS A 18 -2.35 8.68 3.00
N LEU A 19 -2.41 10.01 2.99
CA LEU A 19 -1.24 10.87 3.00
C LEU A 19 -0.90 11.27 4.44
N ILE A 20 0.32 11.01 4.87
CA ILE A 20 0.82 11.29 6.22
C ILE A 20 2.11 12.11 6.08
N GLY A 21 1.99 13.43 6.25
CA GLY A 21 3.05 14.38 5.91
C GLY A 21 3.45 14.24 4.45
N LYS A 22 4.69 13.81 4.19
CA LYS A 22 5.23 13.58 2.84
C LYS A 22 5.07 12.13 2.34
N ASN A 23 4.53 11.23 3.16
CA ASN A 23 4.47 9.81 2.86
C ASN A 23 3.05 9.41 2.44
N LYS A 24 2.91 8.87 1.23
CA LYS A 24 1.68 8.25 0.73
C LYS A 24 1.69 6.77 1.10
N VAL A 25 0.73 6.34 1.91
CA VAL A 25 0.52 4.93 2.26
C VAL A 25 -0.63 4.39 1.44
N GLU A 26 -0.45 3.24 0.80
CA GLU A 26 -1.47 2.57 -0.02
C GLU A 26 -1.54 1.09 0.35
N GLU A 27 -2.75 0.54 0.37
CA GLU A 27 -3.01 -0.89 0.47
C GLU A 27 -3.53 -1.37 -0.88
N TRP A 28 -2.89 -2.39 -1.43
CA TRP A 28 -3.27 -2.98 -2.70
C TRP A 28 -3.71 -4.42 -2.47
N PRO A 29 -4.91 -4.80 -2.94
CA PRO A 29 -5.33 -6.19 -2.91
C PRO A 29 -4.53 -6.97 -3.96
N TRP A 30 -4.15 -8.18 -3.59
CA TRP A 30 -3.48 -9.13 -4.46
C TRP A 30 -4.27 -10.43 -4.47
N TYR A 31 -4.78 -10.81 -5.65
CA TYR A 31 -5.58 -12.02 -5.78
C TYR A 31 -4.68 -13.22 -6.09
N TYR A 32 -4.65 -14.21 -5.20
CA TYR A 32 -3.96 -15.48 -5.43
C TYR A 32 -4.99 -16.63 -5.39
N GLY A 33 -5.35 -17.16 -6.57
CA GLY A 33 -6.29 -18.28 -6.68
C GLY A 33 -7.67 -17.97 -6.08
N LYS A 34 -7.97 -18.49 -4.89
CA LYS A 34 -9.24 -18.30 -4.16
C LYS A 34 -9.16 -17.30 -2.99
N GLY A 35 -8.00 -16.69 -2.75
CA GLY A 35 -7.78 -15.77 -1.64
C GLY A 35 -7.40 -14.36 -2.09
N THR A 36 -7.85 -13.36 -1.34
CA THR A 36 -7.38 -11.98 -1.45
C THR A 36 -6.36 -11.74 -0.35
N ALA A 37 -5.11 -11.48 -0.73
CA ALA A 37 -4.10 -10.93 0.15
C ALA A 37 -4.09 -9.39 0.03
N TYR A 38 -3.50 -8.71 0.99
CA TYR A 38 -3.28 -7.26 0.93
C TYR A 38 -1.79 -6.98 1.10
N THR A 39 -1.28 -6.01 0.37
CA THR A 39 0.09 -5.56 0.51
C THR A 39 0.13 -4.05 0.63
N THR A 40 1.04 -3.56 1.46
CA THR A 40 1.13 -2.13 1.78
C THR A 40 2.34 -1.53 1.08
N PHE A 41 2.15 -0.34 0.53
CA PHE A 41 3.19 0.47 -0.08
C PHE A 41 3.29 1.82 0.62
N ILE A 42 4.51 2.33 0.76
CA ILE A 42 4.78 3.69 1.19
C ILE A 42 5.61 4.36 0.09
N ASN A 43 5.08 5.43 -0.52
CA ASN A 43 5.70 6.11 -1.67
C ASN A 43 6.13 5.11 -2.76
N ASP A 44 5.18 4.25 -3.16
CA ASP A 44 5.36 3.23 -4.21
C ASP A 44 6.39 2.13 -3.85
N LYS A 45 6.89 2.09 -2.60
CA LYS A 45 7.75 1.00 -2.09
C LYS A 45 6.97 0.05 -1.20
N ARG A 46 6.97 -1.24 -1.53
CA ARG A 46 6.35 -2.28 -0.71
C ARG A 46 7.05 -2.34 0.65
N VAL A 47 6.26 -2.44 1.72
CA VAL A 47 6.74 -2.63 3.09
C VAL A 47 6.22 -3.94 3.68
N ASP A 48 6.94 -4.47 4.66
CA ASP A 48 6.53 -5.66 5.43
C ASP A 48 5.76 -5.24 6.70
N GLU A 49 4.79 -4.35 6.51
CA GLU A 49 3.90 -3.84 7.55
C GLU A 49 2.47 -3.88 6.99
N THR A 50 1.47 -4.09 7.85
CA THR A 50 0.08 -3.86 7.43
C THR A 50 -0.18 -2.36 7.24
N TYR A 51 -1.25 -2.02 6.52
CA TYR A 51 -1.63 -0.63 6.30
C TYR A 51 -1.77 0.14 7.63
N ASP A 52 -2.45 -0.44 8.61
CA ASP A 52 -2.68 0.22 9.90
C ASP A 52 -1.38 0.35 10.72
N GLN A 53 -0.45 -0.60 10.62
CA GLN A 53 0.88 -0.49 11.24
C GLN A 53 1.69 0.65 10.61
N ALA A 54 1.73 0.73 9.28
CA ALA A 54 2.42 1.78 8.55
C ALA A 54 1.85 3.16 8.89
N VAL A 55 0.53 3.30 8.91
CA VAL A 55 -0.17 4.54 9.30
C VAL A 55 0.19 4.95 10.73
N ALA A 56 0.03 4.03 11.69
CA ALA A 56 0.28 4.33 13.11
C ALA A 56 1.75 4.64 13.40
N ARG A 57 2.70 4.03 12.68
CA ARG A 57 4.12 4.38 12.77
C ARG A 57 4.37 5.79 12.25
N LEU A 58 3.88 6.12 11.05
CA LEU A 58 4.09 7.43 10.44
C LEU A 58 3.40 8.58 11.20
N GLU A 59 2.21 8.35 11.76
CA GLU A 59 1.53 9.36 12.60
C GLU A 59 2.31 9.65 13.89
N ARG A 60 2.91 8.61 14.50
CA ARG A 60 3.80 8.78 15.68
C ARG A 60 5.07 9.54 15.33
N GLU A 61 5.70 9.23 14.20
CA GLU A 61 6.90 9.94 13.71
C GLU A 61 6.63 11.43 13.42
N LEU A 62 5.40 11.78 13.00
CA LEU A 62 5.00 13.17 12.77
C LEU A 62 4.61 13.92 14.04
N GLY A 63 3.90 13.26 14.96
CA GLY A 63 3.41 13.88 16.20
C GLY A 63 4.44 13.94 17.34
N GLY A 64 5.55 13.23 17.22
CA GLY A 64 6.64 13.21 18.21
C GLY A 64 7.69 14.31 18.05
N LYS A 65 7.40 15.38 17.30
CA LYS A 65 8.29 16.55 17.12
C LYS A 65 7.91 17.73 18.00
#